data_AF-A0A812QF10-F1
#
_entry.id   AF-A0A812QF10-F1
#
_cell.length_a   1.000
_cell.length_b   1.000
_cell.length_c   1.000
_cell.angle_alpha   90.00
_cell.angle_beta   90.00
_cell.angle_gamma   90.00
#
_symmetry.space_group_name_H-M   'P 1'
#
loop_
_entity.id
_entity.type
_entity.pdbx_description
1 polymer ?
#
loop_
_entity_poly.entity_id
_entity_poly.type
_entity_poly.pdbx_seq_one_letter_code
_entity_poly.pdbx_strand_id
1 'polypeptide(L)'
;MLQGENVPGSVLILQKVIEELGADGEDVFHFYILFLLGFMSGLAGGRGSRFLDSKNAEGVISGIRMLQQLLTGTPRGIYWGFLTARAQSLCLPKDTAEDLVLVRMACLARITDEQSYVSLRSSWDALGYRERNILTEHFLADGISDRAFIFEFLPACVAWPYSPGTGCLCFQLPTR
;
A
#
# COMPACT_ATOMS: atom_id res chain seq x y z
N MET A 1 -2.41 1.29 4.50
CA MET A 1 -1.96 2.07 3.32
C MET A 1 -0.47 1.96 3.06
N LEU A 2 0.37 2.02 4.10
CA LEU A 2 1.83 2.23 4.02
C LEU A 2 2.66 1.11 3.37
N GLN A 3 2.02 0.02 2.91
CA GLN A 3 2.65 -1.10 2.21
C GLN A 3 2.06 -1.34 0.81
N GLY A 4 1.27 -0.41 0.26
CA GLY A 4 0.64 -0.58 -1.06
C GLY A 4 -0.56 -1.54 -1.10
N GLU A 5 -0.94 -2.10 0.06
CA GLU A 5 -2.07 -3.04 0.21
C GLU A 5 -3.41 -2.40 -0.13
N ASN A 6 -3.57 -1.11 0.20
CA ASN A 6 -4.82 -0.39 0.04
C ASN A 6 -5.00 0.11 -1.41
N VAL A 7 -6.09 0.82 -1.66
CA VAL A 7 -6.39 1.51 -2.92
C VAL A 7 -6.93 2.92 -2.65
N PRO A 8 -7.06 3.80 -3.65
CA PRO A 8 -7.70 5.10 -3.49
C PRO A 8 -9.06 5.06 -2.77
N GLY A 9 -9.88 4.04 -3.01
CA GLY A 9 -11.16 3.83 -2.34
C GLY A 9 -11.04 3.69 -0.82
N SER A 10 -9.95 3.09 -0.32
CA SER A 10 -9.65 3.02 1.11
C SER A 10 -9.42 4.41 1.72
N VAL A 11 -8.77 5.31 0.97
CA VAL A 11 -8.55 6.71 1.39
C VAL A 11 -9.87 7.47 1.40
N LEU A 12 -10.73 7.26 0.40
CA LEU A 12 -12.06 7.88 0.35
C LEU A 12 -12.95 7.44 1.53
N ILE A 13 -12.90 6.16 1.90
CA ILE A 13 -13.62 5.66 3.08
C ILE A 13 -13.11 6.35 4.35
N LEU A 14 -11.78 6.47 4.50
CA LEU A 14 -11.20 7.15 5.66
C LEU A 14 -11.60 8.62 5.72
N GLN A 15 -11.59 9.34 4.59
CA GLN A 15 -12.07 10.73 4.51
C GLN A 15 -13.51 10.84 5.00
N LYS A 16 -14.41 9.99 4.47
CA LYS A 16 -15.83 9.99 4.87
C LYS A 16 -16.03 9.72 6.35
N VAL A 17 -15.31 8.75 6.92
CA VAL A 17 -15.41 8.44 8.35
C VAL A 17 -15.00 9.64 9.20
N ILE A 18 -13.93 10.34 8.84
CA ILE A 18 -13.47 11.53 9.57
C ILE A 18 -14.48 12.68 9.44
N GLU A 19 -15.00 12.91 8.24
CA GLU A 19 -16.02 13.93 7.99
C GLU A 19 -17.32 13.65 8.75
N GLU A 20 -17.78 12.39 8.79
CA GLU A 20 -18.99 11.95 9.49
C GLU A 20 -18.87 12.12 11.02
N LEU A 21 -17.66 12.02 11.57
CA LEU A 21 -17.37 12.23 13.00
C LEU A 21 -17.31 13.72 13.39
N GLY A 22 -17.26 14.64 12.44
CA GLY A 22 -17.26 16.08 12.70
C GLY A 22 -16.09 16.51 13.60
N ALA A 23 -16.40 17.10 14.75
CA ALA A 23 -15.40 17.65 15.67
C ALA A 23 -14.45 16.57 16.25
N ASP A 24 -14.91 15.34 16.40
CA ASP A 24 -14.10 14.24 16.94
C ASP A 24 -13.23 13.56 15.86
N GLY A 25 -13.46 13.87 14.58
CA GLY A 25 -12.79 13.22 13.45
C GLY A 25 -11.28 13.43 13.44
N GLU A 26 -10.80 14.60 13.87
CA GLU A 26 -9.37 14.92 13.93
C GLU A 26 -8.66 14.07 15.00
N ASP A 27 -9.25 13.91 16.19
CA ASP A 27 -8.70 13.09 17.27
C ASP A 27 -8.65 11.61 16.89
N VAL A 28 -9.72 11.11 16.24
CA VAL A 28 -9.76 9.73 15.71
C VAL A 28 -8.70 9.53 14.63
N PHE A 29 -8.47 10.52 13.77
CA PHE A 29 -7.42 10.46 12.76
C PHE A 29 -6.02 10.43 13.39
N HIS A 30 -5.75 11.27 14.39
CA HIS A 30 -4.49 11.23 15.13
C HIS A 30 -4.26 9.87 15.81
N PHE A 31 -5.30 9.31 16.43
CA PHE A 31 -5.22 7.97 17.01
C PHE A 31 -4.96 6.90 15.93
N TYR A 32 -5.59 7.02 14.75
CA TYR A 32 -5.34 6.12 13.63
C TYR A 32 -3.88 6.17 13.15
N ILE A 33 -3.28 7.36 13.05
CA ILE A 33 -1.85 7.50 12.72
C ILE A 33 -0.97 6.84 13.80
N LEU A 34 -1.29 7.03 15.08
CA LEU A 34 -0.57 6.37 16.18
C LEU A 34 -0.69 4.84 16.10
N PHE A 35 -1.89 4.34 15.81
CA PHE A 35 -2.15 2.92 15.59
C PHE A 35 -1.29 2.38 14.44
N LEU A 36 -1.23 3.07 13.30
CA LEU A 36 -0.39 2.68 12.16
C LEU A 36 1.09 2.60 12.55
N LEU A 37 1.60 3.56 13.29
CA LEU A 37 2.99 3.54 13.79
C LEU A 37 3.26 2.34 14.69
N GLY A 38 2.36 2.06 15.64
CA GLY A 38 2.45 0.90 16.52
C GLY A 38 2.39 -0.42 15.76
N PHE A 39 1.45 -0.54 14.82
CA PHE A 39 1.28 -1.71 13.97
C PHE A 39 2.54 -1.99 13.14
N MET A 40 3.07 -0.97 12.46
CA MET A 40 4.30 -1.10 11.66
C MET A 40 5.50 -1.48 12.53
N SER A 41 5.59 -0.93 13.75
CA SER A 41 6.64 -1.31 14.70
C SER A 41 6.54 -2.77 15.14
N GLY A 42 5.34 -3.35 15.14
CA GLY A 42 5.07 -4.73 15.55
C GLY A 42 5.29 -5.80 14.48
N LEU A 43 5.43 -5.43 13.20
CA LEU A 43 5.45 -6.37 12.07
C LEU A 43 6.55 -7.44 12.13
N ALA A 44 7.64 -7.22 12.87
CA ALA A 44 8.71 -8.20 13.08
C ALA A 44 8.51 -9.07 14.34
N GLY A 45 7.26 -9.38 14.71
CA GLY A 45 6.94 -10.30 15.81
C GLY A 45 7.07 -9.70 17.20
N GLY A 46 6.68 -8.44 17.37
CA GLY A 46 6.50 -7.80 18.68
C GLY A 46 7.78 -7.46 19.47
N ARG A 47 8.98 -7.71 18.92
CA ARG A 47 10.25 -7.29 19.54
C ARG A 47 10.66 -5.86 19.15
N GLY A 48 9.77 -4.90 19.36
CA GLY A 48 10.02 -3.46 19.15
C GLY A 48 10.40 -3.06 17.72
N SER A 49 11.07 -1.91 17.58
CA SER A 49 11.40 -1.21 16.33
C SER A 49 12.35 -1.94 15.36
N ARG A 50 12.58 -3.25 15.50
CA ARG A 50 13.42 -4.01 14.55
C ARG A 50 12.89 -3.96 13.12
N PHE A 51 11.58 -3.76 12.95
CA PHE A 51 11.00 -3.47 11.64
C PHE A 51 11.17 -2.00 11.25
N LEU A 52 10.89 -1.07 12.16
CA LEU A 52 10.98 0.37 11.90
C LEU A 52 12.42 0.89 12.05
N ASP A 53 13.33 0.33 11.28
CA ASP A 53 14.68 0.86 11.10
C ASP A 53 14.67 2.09 10.17
N SER A 54 15.84 2.71 9.96
CA SER A 54 15.92 3.91 9.11
C SER A 54 15.42 3.69 7.68
N LYS A 55 15.58 2.48 7.12
CA LYS A 55 15.18 2.15 5.75
C LYS A 55 13.66 2.01 5.64
N ASN A 56 13.04 1.34 6.60
CA ASN A 56 11.59 1.12 6.61
C ASN A 56 10.81 2.33 7.13
N ALA A 57 11.43 3.12 8.03
CA ALA A 57 10.85 4.35 8.55
C ALA A 57 10.62 5.40 7.47
N GLU A 58 11.48 5.48 6.46
CA GLU A 58 11.33 6.44 5.36
C GLU A 58 10.00 6.23 4.60
N GLY A 59 9.66 4.98 4.29
CA GLY A 59 8.38 4.65 3.65
C GLY A 59 7.18 5.00 4.52
N VAL A 60 7.27 4.75 5.83
CA VAL A 60 6.23 5.10 6.81
C VAL A 60 6.04 6.61 6.90
N ILE A 61 7.14 7.37 7.05
CA ILE A 61 7.12 8.84 7.12
C ILE A 61 6.53 9.42 5.84
N SER A 62 6.94 8.91 4.67
CA SER A 62 6.40 9.35 3.38
C SER A 62 4.90 9.15 3.29
N GLY A 63 4.38 8.01 3.73
CA GLY A 63 2.93 7.78 3.71
C GLY A 63 2.17 8.62 4.75
N ILE A 64 2.74 8.87 5.92
CA ILE A 64 2.16 9.81 6.90
C ILE A 64 2.11 11.23 6.32
N ARG A 65 3.16 11.69 5.62
CA ARG A 65 3.15 13.00 4.95
C ARG A 65 2.05 13.11 3.89
N MET A 66 1.78 12.04 3.15
CA MET A 66 0.64 12.02 2.21
C MET A 66 -0.69 12.07 2.96
N LEU A 67 -0.83 11.34 4.07
CA LEU A 67 -2.03 11.35 4.90
C LEU A 67 -2.24 12.69 5.63
N GLN A 68 -1.22 13.53 5.82
CA GLN A 68 -1.44 14.90 6.31
C GLN A 68 -2.29 15.75 5.34
N GLN A 69 -2.37 15.35 4.07
CA GLN A 69 -3.24 15.98 3.07
C GLN A 69 -4.63 15.32 3.01
N LEU A 70 -5.01 14.50 3.99
CA LEU A 70 -6.22 13.68 3.89
C LEU A 70 -7.49 14.49 3.69
N LEU A 71 -7.64 15.67 4.30
CA LEU A 71 -8.85 16.47 4.17
C LEU A 71 -8.80 17.51 3.02
N THR A 72 -7.63 17.71 2.42
CA THR A 72 -7.40 18.74 1.39
C THR A 72 -7.12 18.14 0.02
N GLY A 73 -6.64 16.89 -0.03
CA GLY A 73 -6.26 16.17 -1.22
C GLY A 73 -7.33 15.22 -1.75
N THR A 74 -7.18 14.79 -3.00
CA THR A 74 -8.03 13.74 -3.57
C THR A 74 -7.55 12.35 -3.13
N PRO A 75 -8.45 11.36 -2.96
CA PRO A 75 -8.06 9.98 -2.63
C PRO A 75 -6.99 9.40 -3.57
N ARG A 76 -7.16 9.65 -4.87
CA ARG A 76 -6.21 9.21 -5.91
C ARG A 76 -4.87 9.92 -5.76
N GLY A 77 -4.88 11.24 -5.54
CA GLY A 77 -3.66 12.03 -5.35
C GLY A 77 -2.85 11.59 -4.13
N ILE A 78 -3.52 11.33 -3.00
CA ILE A 78 -2.88 10.86 -1.77
C ILE A 78 -2.26 9.47 -1.97
N TYR A 79 -3.03 8.53 -2.54
CA TYR A 79 -2.59 7.15 -2.74
C TYR A 79 -1.45 7.03 -3.77
N TRP A 80 -1.63 7.57 -4.97
CA TRP A 80 -0.61 7.50 -6.01
C TRP A 80 0.58 8.43 -5.70
N GLY A 81 0.37 9.51 -4.94
CA GLY A 81 1.44 10.33 -4.39
C GLY A 81 2.35 9.54 -3.45
N PHE A 82 1.78 8.70 -2.59
CA PHE A 82 2.55 7.79 -1.74
C PHE A 82 3.39 6.80 -2.57
N LEU A 83 2.80 6.15 -3.56
CA LEU A 83 3.54 5.20 -4.42
C LEU A 83 4.62 5.91 -5.24
N THR A 84 4.34 7.11 -5.75
CA THR A 84 5.32 7.93 -6.47
C THR A 84 6.51 8.30 -5.57
N ALA A 85 6.26 8.71 -4.33
CA ALA A 85 7.31 9.01 -3.37
C ALA A 85 8.14 7.75 -3.03
N ARG A 86 7.50 6.58 -2.96
CA ARG A 86 8.22 5.31 -2.80
C ARG A 86 9.10 4.97 -3.99
N ALA A 87 8.59 5.12 -5.21
CA ALA A 87 9.39 4.95 -6.42
C ALA A 87 10.62 5.86 -6.42
N GLN A 88 10.46 7.14 -6.05
CA GLN A 88 11.56 8.09 -5.92
C GLN A 88 12.60 7.66 -4.88
N SER A 89 12.16 7.25 -3.67
CA SER A 89 13.08 6.81 -2.61
C SER A 89 13.91 5.57 -2.99
N LEU A 90 13.37 4.74 -3.89
CA LEU A 90 14.00 3.51 -4.37
C LEU A 90 14.63 3.66 -5.76
N CYS A 91 14.64 4.87 -6.34
CA CYS A 91 15.09 5.14 -7.71
C CYS A 91 14.43 4.22 -8.78
N LEU A 92 13.15 3.88 -8.60
CA LEU A 92 12.41 3.00 -9.51
C LEU A 92 11.74 3.78 -10.66
N PRO A 93 11.60 3.15 -11.83
CA PRO A 93 10.74 3.64 -12.90
C PRO A 93 9.30 3.85 -12.42
N LYS A 94 8.60 4.84 -12.99
CA LYS A 94 7.22 5.20 -12.62
C LYS A 94 6.46 5.95 -13.73
N ASP A 95 6.88 5.81 -14.97
CA ASP A 95 6.38 6.65 -16.08
C ASP A 95 5.29 5.94 -16.88
N THR A 96 5.22 4.61 -16.80
CA THR A 96 4.18 3.80 -17.42
C THR A 96 3.23 3.19 -16.40
N ALA A 97 2.06 2.73 -16.87
CA ALA A 97 1.10 1.98 -16.06
C ALA A 97 1.74 0.74 -15.42
N GLU A 98 2.57 0.03 -16.17
CA GLU A 98 3.31 -1.14 -15.72
C GLU A 98 4.33 -0.80 -14.64
N ASP A 99 5.03 0.33 -14.77
CA ASP A 99 5.96 0.80 -13.74
C ASP A 99 5.25 1.06 -12.41
N LEU A 100 4.06 1.68 -12.45
CA LEU A 100 3.27 1.92 -11.23
C LEU A 100 2.82 0.61 -10.55
N VAL A 101 2.50 -0.42 -11.35
CA VAL A 101 2.19 -1.76 -10.84
C VAL A 101 3.40 -2.36 -10.14
N LEU A 102 4.57 -2.29 -10.77
CA LEU A 102 5.82 -2.79 -10.19
C LEU A 102 6.21 -2.04 -8.92
N VAL A 103 6.00 -0.72 -8.86
CA VAL A 103 6.19 0.07 -7.63
C VAL A 103 5.24 -0.39 -6.53
N ARG A 104 3.95 -0.60 -6.84
CA ARG A 104 2.97 -1.11 -5.87
C ARG A 104 3.36 -2.51 -5.38
N MET A 105 3.80 -3.40 -6.27
CA MET A 105 4.30 -4.74 -5.91
C MET A 105 5.56 -4.67 -5.05
N ALA A 106 6.49 -3.75 -5.34
CA ALA A 106 7.68 -3.53 -4.53
C ALA A 106 7.32 -3.07 -3.11
N CYS A 107 6.31 -2.21 -2.96
CA CYS A 107 5.76 -1.84 -1.66
C CYS A 107 5.19 -3.05 -0.89
N LEU A 108 4.38 -3.88 -1.55
CA LEU A 108 3.77 -5.08 -0.96
C LEU A 108 4.84 -6.08 -0.50
N ALA A 109 5.82 -6.34 -1.37
CA ALA A 109 6.95 -7.21 -1.07
C ALA A 109 7.99 -6.58 -0.12
N ARG A 110 7.77 -5.35 0.34
CA ARG A 110 8.67 -4.61 1.25
C ARG A 110 10.10 -4.52 0.71
N ILE A 111 10.23 -4.35 -0.59
CA ILE A 111 11.52 -4.20 -1.26
C ILE A 111 12.17 -2.88 -0.83
N THR A 112 13.45 -2.95 -0.47
CA THR A 112 14.24 -1.79 -0.03
C THR A 112 15.55 -1.62 -0.81
N ASP A 113 15.83 -2.51 -1.76
CA ASP A 113 17.07 -2.56 -2.51
C ASP A 113 16.84 -2.92 -3.99
N GLU A 114 17.79 -2.51 -4.83
CA GLU A 114 17.75 -2.69 -6.28
C GLU A 114 17.77 -4.17 -6.70
N GLN A 115 18.54 -5.01 -6.01
CA GLN A 115 18.67 -6.43 -6.36
C GLN A 115 17.33 -7.17 -6.21
N SER A 116 16.63 -6.91 -5.11
CA SER A 116 15.27 -7.42 -4.88
C SER A 116 14.28 -6.90 -5.93
N TYR A 117 14.41 -5.64 -6.36
CA TYR A 117 13.59 -5.08 -7.43
C TYR A 117 13.86 -5.73 -8.80
N VAL A 118 15.12 -5.99 -9.15
CA VAL A 118 15.48 -6.70 -10.39
C VAL A 118 14.86 -8.11 -10.41
N SER A 119 14.85 -8.80 -9.26
CA SER A 119 14.19 -10.10 -9.14
C SER A 119 12.67 -10.02 -9.35
N LEU A 120 12.02 -9.01 -8.77
CA LEU A 120 10.59 -8.73 -9.00
C LEU A 120 10.34 -8.45 -10.49
N ARG A 121 11.15 -7.58 -11.12
CA ARG A 121 11.03 -7.22 -12.53
C ARG A 121 11.18 -8.42 -13.44
N SER A 122 12.20 -9.26 -13.19
CA SER A 122 12.41 -10.48 -13.96
C SER A 122 11.25 -11.46 -13.82
N SER A 123 10.65 -11.56 -12.62
CA SER A 123 9.48 -12.41 -12.39
C SER A 123 8.25 -11.90 -13.13
N TRP A 124 8.08 -10.58 -13.18
CA TRP A 124 7.03 -9.92 -13.94
C TRP A 124 7.22 -10.08 -15.46
N ASP A 125 8.46 -9.94 -15.95
CA ASP A 125 8.79 -10.10 -17.37
C ASP A 125 8.66 -11.54 -17.87
N ALA A 126 8.73 -12.52 -16.97
CA ALA A 126 8.45 -13.93 -17.27
C ALA A 126 6.96 -14.23 -17.48
N LEU A 127 6.06 -13.33 -17.07
CA LEU A 127 4.63 -13.46 -17.33
C LEU A 127 4.31 -13.18 -18.80
N GLY A 128 3.31 -13.89 -19.32
CA GLY A 128 2.80 -13.60 -20.66
C GLY A 128 2.11 -12.23 -20.71
N TYR A 129 1.97 -11.72 -21.94
CA TYR A 129 1.34 -10.41 -22.18
C TYR A 129 -0.08 -10.34 -21.60
N ARG A 130 -0.84 -11.43 -21.70
CA ARG A 130 -2.21 -11.48 -21.20
C ARG A 130 -2.26 -11.40 -19.67
N GLU A 131 -1.40 -12.15 -18.97
CA GLU A 131 -1.32 -12.12 -17.51
C GLU A 131 -0.91 -10.73 -17.01
N ARG A 132 0.11 -10.11 -17.63
CA ARG A 132 0.53 -8.75 -17.27
C ARG A 132 -0.60 -7.74 -17.43
N ASN A 133 -1.32 -7.77 -18.55
CA ASN A 133 -2.45 -6.85 -18.76
C ASN A 133 -3.53 -6.98 -17.68
N ILE A 134 -3.93 -8.21 -17.36
CA ILE A 134 -4.94 -8.49 -16.32
C ILE A 134 -4.46 -7.99 -14.95
N LEU A 135 -3.20 -8.28 -14.61
CA LEU A 135 -2.63 -7.81 -13.35
C LEU A 135 -2.52 -6.29 -13.32
N THR A 136 -2.10 -5.65 -14.40
CA THR A 136 -2.03 -4.20 -14.50
C THR A 136 -3.39 -3.56 -14.25
N GLU A 137 -4.45 -4.08 -14.86
CA GLU A 137 -5.82 -3.61 -14.63
C GLU A 137 -6.20 -3.70 -13.14
N HIS A 138 -6.00 -4.86 -12.52
CA HIS A 138 -6.36 -5.06 -11.11
C HIS A 138 -5.49 -4.28 -10.12
N PHE A 139 -4.20 -4.10 -10.40
CA PHE A 139 -3.28 -3.34 -9.55
C PHE A 139 -3.44 -1.83 -9.70
N LEU A 140 -4.05 -1.34 -10.78
CA LEU A 140 -4.33 0.09 -10.98
C LEU A 140 -5.79 0.46 -10.65
N ALA A 141 -6.67 -0.52 -10.48
CA ALA A 141 -8.05 -0.30 -10.07
C ALA A 141 -8.13 0.51 -8.77
N ASP A 142 -9.01 1.52 -8.76
CA ASP A 142 -9.01 2.53 -7.72
C ASP A 142 -9.93 2.22 -6.53
N GLY A 143 -10.90 1.33 -6.68
CA GLY A 143 -11.88 1.01 -5.63
C GLY A 143 -12.91 2.12 -5.39
N ILE A 144 -13.01 3.10 -6.29
CA ILE A 144 -13.98 4.19 -6.26
C ILE A 144 -14.91 4.05 -7.46
N SER A 145 -14.34 4.05 -8.66
CA SER A 145 -15.05 3.88 -9.92
C SER A 145 -15.03 2.42 -10.35
N ASP A 146 -13.90 1.75 -10.12
CA ASP A 146 -13.68 0.37 -10.53
C ASP A 146 -13.63 -0.55 -9.31
N ARG A 147 -14.02 -1.82 -9.52
CA ARG A 147 -13.83 -2.85 -8.49
C ARG A 147 -12.34 -3.08 -8.29
N ALA A 148 -11.89 -2.97 -7.04
CA ALA A 148 -10.50 -3.17 -6.69
C ALA A 148 -10.35 -4.10 -5.49
N PHE A 149 -9.15 -4.68 -5.42
CA PHE A 149 -8.76 -5.58 -4.34
C PHE A 149 -7.79 -4.88 -3.41
N ILE A 150 -8.02 -5.07 -2.11
CA ILE A 150 -7.03 -4.77 -1.08
C ILE A 150 -6.14 -6.01 -0.95
N PHE A 151 -4.83 -5.80 -1.06
CA PHE A 151 -3.82 -6.86 -1.11
C PHE A 151 -3.14 -7.05 0.24
N GLU A 152 -3.92 -7.24 1.30
CA GLU A 152 -3.39 -7.37 2.65
C GLU A 152 -2.46 -8.59 2.77
N PHE A 153 -1.26 -8.40 3.30
CA PHE A 153 -0.24 -9.43 3.49
C PHE A 153 0.29 -10.12 2.22
N LEU A 154 0.05 -9.60 1.01
CA LEU A 154 0.78 -10.08 -0.17
C LEU A 154 2.26 -9.65 -0.11
N PRO A 155 3.21 -10.48 -0.58
CA PRO A 155 3.04 -11.85 -1.09
C PRO A 155 3.08 -12.94 0.00
N ALA A 156 3.26 -12.57 1.28
CA ALA A 156 3.42 -13.54 2.37
C ALA A 156 2.23 -14.53 2.48
N CYS A 157 1.02 -14.07 2.16
CA CYS A 157 -0.18 -14.90 2.24
C CYS A 157 -0.24 -16.00 1.16
N VAL A 158 0.46 -15.85 0.02
CA VAL A 158 0.57 -16.90 -1.01
C VAL A 158 1.78 -17.81 -0.82
N ALA A 159 2.82 -17.35 -0.13
CA ALA A 159 4.04 -18.11 0.12
C ALA A 159 3.87 -19.18 1.21
N TRP A 160 2.84 -19.08 2.06
CA TRP A 160 2.69 -19.94 3.24
C TRP A 160 1.31 -20.62 3.33
N PRO A 161 1.14 -21.85 2.78
CA PRO A 161 -0.16 -22.51 2.75
C PRO A 161 -0.70 -23.02 4.12
N TYR A 162 0.05 -22.91 5.23
CA TYR A 162 -0.31 -23.57 6.51
C TYR A 162 -0.12 -22.73 7.79
N SER A 163 -0.33 -21.41 7.76
CA SER A 163 -0.32 -20.59 9.00
C SER A 163 -1.75 -20.31 9.46
N PRO A 164 -2.20 -20.90 10.59
CA PRO A 164 -3.47 -20.54 11.21
C PRO A 164 -3.31 -19.16 11.85
N GLY A 165 -3.40 -18.10 11.05
CA GLY A 165 -3.25 -16.72 11.53
C GLY A 165 -2.87 -15.69 10.46
N THR A 166 -2.47 -16.11 9.26
CA THR A 166 -2.19 -15.21 8.12
C THR A 166 -3.19 -15.50 7.01
N GLY A 167 -4.49 -15.28 7.27
CA GLY A 167 -5.50 -15.38 6.22
C GLY A 167 -5.18 -14.39 5.12
N CYS A 168 -5.08 -14.84 3.86
CA CYS A 168 -5.17 -13.92 2.72
C CYS A 168 -6.53 -13.23 2.81
N LEU A 169 -6.55 -11.97 3.21
CA LEU A 169 -7.74 -11.14 3.14
C LEU A 169 -7.63 -10.25 1.91
N CYS A 170 -7.93 -10.84 0.75
CA CYS A 170 -8.27 -10.03 -0.42
C CYS A 170 -9.67 -9.46 -0.20
N PHE A 171 -9.77 -8.31 0.45
CA PHE A 171 -11.05 -7.62 0.58
C PHE A 171 -11.40 -6.96 -0.74
N GLN A 172 -12.54 -7.37 -1.30
CA GLN A 172 -13.17 -6.66 -2.40
C GLN A 172 -13.91 -5.45 -1.81
N LEU A 173 -13.53 -4.25 -2.23
CA LEU A 173 -14.30 -3.06 -1.85
C LEU A 173 -15.64 -3.08 -2.60
N PRO A 174 -16.78 -2.90 -1.91
CA PRO A 174 -18.07 -2.81 -2.58
C PRO A 174 -18.11 -1.54 -3.42
N THR A 175 -18.32 -1.68 -4.74
CA THR A 175 -18.72 -0.57 -5.60
C THR A 175 -20.17 -0.22 -5.29
N ARG A 176 -20.44 1.06 -4.99
CA ARG A 176 -21.82 1.57 -4.82
C ARG A 176 -22.61 1.44 -6.11
#